data_AF-A0A9W8MPJ1-F1
#
_entry.id   AF-A0A9W8MPJ1-F1
#
_cell.length_a   1.000
_cell.length_b   1.000
_cell.length_c   1.000
_cell.angle_alpha   90.00
_cell.angle_beta   90.00
_cell.angle_gamma   90.00
#
_symmetry.space_group_name_H-M   'P 1'
#
loop_
_entity.id
_entity.type
_entity.pdbx_description
1 polymer ?
#
loop_
_entity_poly.entity_id
_entity_poly.type
_entity_poly.pdbx_seq_one_letter_code
_entity_poly.pdbx_strand_id
1 'polypeptide(L)'
;MPYTDRHIVQQVEELLLNNASPSDSLIPTINDLLEASRSQLSIIQGEMDELAKLLATVKQRFEATQQSITKHETILSPIRRVPADVLGEIFGHCLPTHRNPLFLSSEAPILPSHVCRSWRAVALSTPSLWGRLHVSLPGVVSPLSNVPSIDTIHANNLLALYPKIMKRRSDAVKEWLARSGASPLSVSIFAPTIYPEYLTENIHSAGEMVLDAIAPSCGRWNEIELTMPLDLYQIFETKFILEKPKNLTQLRLRLEMRMSSPFLADDSPPPPSIALLSAPNLKGVFLSLPSQLPFNFTSLDRHNKMAPIWAQLTRLFLHTMIPDTDVHLFLRACPRLVECGLWAYARAAFGPSLSTESEIQVGIIYLPNLQTFKITDDGSPATMRNTFASLSVPELRRVEYGGTPPYHHSSGQQPPLLVLLEAAQSIRTLHFEAQGMPKDTIVHCLRVIPNLRHLAIGGRPSPYNPEGEPSNIFQRPPYPASPFRLEDLIIEESPVDGVSDILLPSLESFEIYEPFSNVSDSTLQKFVCSRVGPAAARSGFSPLKRVKGHFQRPMEEDISKDVNRCAAEAGVEVDLDLKYLNEDSEIKNPLSVQYGLTQVTKQTWVYSFLES
;
A
#
# COMPACT_ATOMS: atom_id res chain seq x y z
N MET A 1 60.42 18.84 70.07
CA MET A 1 61.61 18.87 69.19
C MET A 1 61.13 18.73 67.75
N PRO A 2 61.21 19.76 66.89
CA PRO A 2 60.61 19.74 65.55
C PRO A 2 61.64 19.73 64.40
N TYR A 3 62.90 19.36 64.66
CA TYR A 3 63.97 19.33 63.63
C TYR A 3 64.23 17.94 63.02
N THR A 4 63.67 16.87 63.60
CA THR A 4 63.92 15.47 63.19
C THR A 4 63.07 15.00 62.01
N ASP A 5 61.86 15.54 61.81
CA ASP A 5 60.89 15.02 60.83
C ASP A 5 61.23 15.38 59.36
N ARG A 6 61.65 16.63 59.09
CA ARG A 6 62.02 17.05 57.71
C ARG A 6 63.29 16.37 57.20
N HIS A 7 64.25 16.10 58.08
CA HIS A 7 65.52 15.50 57.69
C HIS A 7 65.35 14.03 57.29
N ILE A 8 64.46 13.32 57.99
CA ILE A 8 64.13 11.91 57.73
C ILE A 8 63.33 11.79 56.44
N VAL A 9 62.36 12.68 56.20
CA VAL A 9 61.60 12.73 54.93
C VAL A 9 62.54 12.99 53.74
N GLN A 10 63.47 13.93 53.86
CA GLN A 10 64.43 14.24 52.80
C GLN A 10 65.42 13.08 52.52
N GLN A 11 65.88 12.38 53.56
CA GLN A 11 66.72 11.18 53.41
C GLN A 11 65.96 10.02 52.76
N VAL A 12 64.67 9.84 53.07
CA VAL A 12 63.81 8.85 52.41
C VAL A 12 63.59 9.22 50.93
N GLU A 13 63.33 10.48 50.61
CA GLU A 13 63.19 10.96 49.22
C GLU A 13 64.49 10.80 48.41
N GLU A 14 65.66 11.09 48.99
CA GLU A 14 66.96 10.87 48.35
C GLU A 14 67.23 9.37 48.07
N LEU A 15 66.86 8.49 49.01
CA LEU A 15 66.94 7.02 48.83
C LEU A 15 65.92 6.46 47.83
N LEU A 16 64.85 7.19 47.53
CA LEU A 16 63.93 6.83 46.45
C LEU A 16 64.47 7.22 45.06
N LEU A 17 65.46 8.13 45.00
CA LEU A 17 66.09 8.62 43.76
C LEU A 17 67.41 7.90 43.43
N ASN A 18 67.92 7.04 44.32
CA ASN A 18 69.15 6.27 44.11
C ASN A 18 69.07 4.87 44.74
N ASN A 19 69.98 3.97 44.38
CA ASN A 19 70.02 2.59 44.91
C ASN A 19 70.94 2.45 46.15
N ALA A 20 71.16 3.51 46.92
CA ALA A 20 72.00 3.43 48.12
C ALA A 20 71.30 2.65 49.23
N SER A 21 72.06 1.89 50.03
CA SER A 21 71.50 1.16 51.17
C SER A 21 71.07 2.15 52.27
N PRO A 22 69.85 2.02 52.85
CA PRO A 22 69.44 2.85 53.98
C PRO A 22 70.37 2.62 55.18
N SER A 23 70.64 3.68 55.95
CA SER A 23 71.51 3.58 57.13
C SER A 23 70.82 2.79 58.25
N ASP A 24 71.62 2.06 59.05
CA ASP A 24 71.13 1.22 60.16
C ASP A 24 70.29 2.00 61.19
N SER A 25 70.51 3.32 61.31
CA SER A 25 69.74 4.23 62.17
C SER A 25 68.41 4.69 61.57
N LEU A 26 68.25 4.65 60.25
CA LEU A 26 67.07 5.13 59.51
C LEU A 26 66.04 3.99 59.31
N ILE A 27 66.52 2.75 59.18
CA ILE A 27 65.69 1.55 59.00
C ILE A 27 64.59 1.41 60.08
N PRO A 28 64.85 1.56 61.39
CA PRO A 28 63.80 1.48 62.41
C PRO A 28 62.71 2.53 62.23
N THR A 29 63.10 3.76 61.89
CA THR A 29 62.15 4.87 61.70
C THR A 29 61.26 4.65 60.46
N ILE A 30 61.82 4.12 59.37
CA ILE A 30 61.04 3.75 58.18
C ILE A 30 60.07 2.60 58.50
N ASN A 31 60.51 1.61 59.28
CA ASN A 31 59.65 0.50 59.70
C ASN A 31 58.48 1.00 60.57
N ASP A 32 58.72 1.91 61.52
CA ASP A 32 57.68 2.52 62.35
C ASP A 32 56.66 3.29 61.50
N LEU A 33 57.13 4.08 60.51
CA LEU A 33 56.27 4.79 59.57
C LEU A 33 55.47 3.85 58.67
N LEU A 34 56.07 2.74 58.23
CA LEU A 34 55.40 1.70 57.46
C LEU A 34 54.34 0.98 58.29
N GLU A 35 54.62 0.69 59.56
CA GLU A 35 53.66 0.05 60.47
C GLU A 35 52.48 0.99 60.78
N ALA A 36 52.75 2.28 61.01
CA ALA A 36 51.71 3.30 61.14
C ALA A 36 50.85 3.42 59.86
N SER A 37 51.49 3.46 58.69
CA SER A 37 50.79 3.54 57.39
C SER A 37 49.96 2.28 57.10
N ARG A 38 50.47 1.09 57.43
CA ARG A 38 49.74 -0.19 57.32
C ARG A 38 48.54 -0.23 58.26
N SER A 39 48.70 0.28 59.47
CA SER A 39 47.62 0.36 60.46
C SER A 39 46.52 1.30 59.98
N GLN A 40 46.89 2.46 59.42
CA GLN A 40 45.95 3.41 58.84
C GLN A 40 45.21 2.85 57.61
N LEU A 41 45.91 2.13 56.73
CA LEU A 41 45.30 1.43 55.59
C LEU A 41 44.30 0.37 56.06
N SER A 42 44.62 -0.39 57.12
CA SER A 42 43.70 -1.37 57.71
C SER A 42 42.41 -0.73 58.24
N ILE A 43 42.50 0.47 58.82
CA ILE A 43 41.33 1.22 59.30
C ILE A 43 40.45 1.66 58.12
N ILE A 44 41.07 2.29 57.11
CA ILE A 44 40.36 2.76 55.90
C ILE A 44 39.69 1.58 55.16
N GLN A 45 40.36 0.42 55.08
CA GLN A 45 39.79 -0.77 54.49
C GLN A 45 38.55 -1.26 55.26
N GLY A 46 38.57 -1.17 56.60
CA GLY A 46 37.41 -1.45 57.44
C GLY A 46 36.25 -0.50 57.17
N GLU A 47 36.51 0.80 57.05
CA GLU A 47 35.49 1.80 56.68
C GLU A 47 34.91 1.54 55.30
N MET A 48 35.75 1.19 54.31
CA MET A 48 35.30 0.80 52.97
C MET A 48 34.38 -0.42 53.01
N ASP A 49 34.72 -1.44 53.80
CA ASP A 49 33.92 -2.66 53.95
C ASP A 49 32.58 -2.38 54.65
N GLU A 50 32.56 -1.50 55.66
CA GLU A 50 31.33 -1.06 56.33
C GLU A 50 30.43 -0.24 55.40
N LEU A 51 31.00 0.72 54.67
CA LEU A 51 30.26 1.52 53.68
C LEU A 51 29.72 0.64 52.55
N ALA A 52 30.48 -0.36 52.09
CA ALA A 52 30.02 -1.31 51.10
C ALA A 52 28.82 -2.14 51.59
N LYS A 53 28.84 -2.60 52.86
CA LYS A 53 27.70 -3.30 53.49
C LYS A 53 26.48 -2.39 53.62
N LEU A 54 26.68 -1.13 54.01
CA LEU A 54 25.60 -0.15 54.12
C LEU A 54 24.98 0.14 52.75
N LEU A 55 25.81 0.34 51.72
CA LEU A 55 25.36 0.56 50.35
C LEU A 55 24.58 -0.63 49.80
N ALA A 56 25.04 -1.86 50.05
CA ALA A 56 24.31 -3.08 49.68
C ALA A 56 22.93 -3.14 50.35
N THR A 57 22.85 -2.78 51.64
CA THR A 57 21.58 -2.76 52.39
C THR A 57 20.61 -1.71 51.85
N VAL A 58 21.10 -0.49 51.57
CA VAL A 58 20.28 0.59 51.00
C VAL A 58 19.82 0.23 49.60
N LYS A 59 20.68 -0.36 48.77
CA LYS A 59 20.32 -0.82 47.42
C LYS A 59 19.21 -1.88 47.46
N GLN A 60 19.31 -2.84 48.37
CA GLN A 60 18.25 -3.85 48.55
C GLN A 60 16.92 -3.22 48.97
N ARG A 61 16.94 -2.24 49.89
CA ARG A 61 15.72 -1.50 50.29
C ARG A 61 15.15 -0.67 49.14
N PHE A 62 16.01 -0.05 48.34
CA PHE A 62 15.62 0.68 47.14
C PHE A 62 14.91 -0.25 46.14
N GLU A 63 15.52 -1.39 45.78
CA GLU A 63 14.93 -2.36 44.85
C GLU A 63 13.60 -2.93 45.37
N ALA A 64 13.52 -3.25 46.67
CA ALA A 64 12.29 -3.73 47.29
C ALA A 64 11.17 -2.66 47.25
N THR A 65 11.51 -1.41 47.53
CA THR A 65 10.56 -0.29 47.49
C THR A 65 10.11 -0.01 46.06
N GLN A 66 11.04 -0.01 45.09
CA GLN A 66 10.74 0.16 43.68
C GLN A 66 9.81 -0.95 43.19
N GLN A 67 10.06 -2.21 43.56
CA GLN A 67 9.19 -3.33 43.23
C GLN A 67 7.79 -3.17 43.86
N SER A 68 7.71 -2.65 45.09
CA SER A 68 6.44 -2.34 45.74
C SER A 68 5.66 -1.26 44.96
N ILE A 69 6.32 -0.16 44.58
CA ILE A 69 5.70 0.91 43.79
C ILE A 69 5.15 0.34 42.48
N THR A 70 5.95 -0.39 41.70
CA THR A 70 5.51 -0.99 40.43
C THR A 70 4.31 -1.94 40.62
N LYS A 71 4.26 -2.71 41.71
CA LYS A 71 3.09 -3.57 42.03
C LYS A 71 1.83 -2.74 42.26
N HIS A 72 1.91 -1.66 43.05
CA HIS A 72 0.76 -0.79 43.32
C HIS A 72 0.32 -0.02 42.06
N GLU A 73 1.24 0.51 41.28
CA GLU A 73 0.96 1.16 39.99
C GLU A 73 0.27 0.19 39.02
N THR A 74 0.72 -1.07 38.98
CA THR A 74 0.09 -2.12 38.16
C THR A 74 -1.35 -2.41 38.59
N ILE A 75 -1.65 -2.37 39.90
CA ILE A 75 -3.01 -2.54 40.44
C ILE A 75 -3.88 -1.32 40.14
N LEU A 76 -3.33 -0.11 40.23
CA LEU A 76 -4.04 1.15 39.97
C LEU A 76 -4.11 1.51 38.48
N SER A 77 -3.51 0.69 37.62
CA SER A 77 -3.50 0.88 36.17
C SER A 77 -4.92 1.17 35.65
N PRO A 78 -5.13 2.30 34.93
CA PRO A 78 -6.45 2.72 34.46
C PRO A 78 -7.21 1.64 33.69
N ILE A 79 -6.47 0.79 32.96
CA ILE A 79 -7.02 -0.27 32.11
C ILE A 79 -7.83 -1.31 32.89
N ARG A 80 -7.59 -1.47 34.20
CA ARG A 80 -8.36 -2.39 35.06
C ARG A 80 -9.75 -1.86 35.42
N ARG A 81 -10.00 -0.57 35.21
CA ARG A 81 -11.28 0.10 35.48
C ARG A 81 -12.08 0.40 34.22
N VAL A 82 -11.54 0.11 33.04
CA VAL A 82 -12.22 0.32 31.76
C VAL A 82 -13.37 -0.69 31.63
N PRO A 83 -14.61 -0.22 31.42
CA PRO A 83 -15.76 -1.09 31.17
C PRO A 83 -15.57 -1.99 29.93
N ALA A 84 -16.25 -3.14 29.92
CA ALA A 84 -16.08 -4.15 28.87
C ALA A 84 -16.49 -3.65 27.47
N ASP A 85 -17.54 -2.83 27.38
CA ASP A 85 -18.02 -2.18 26.15
C ASP A 85 -17.00 -1.17 25.61
N VAL A 86 -16.46 -0.31 26.46
CA VAL A 86 -15.39 0.64 26.07
C VAL A 86 -14.14 -0.10 25.62
N LEU A 87 -13.78 -1.18 26.31
CA LEU A 87 -12.65 -2.02 25.92
C LEU A 87 -12.88 -2.71 24.56
N GLY A 88 -14.11 -3.17 24.31
CA GLY A 88 -14.53 -3.72 23.01
C GLY A 88 -14.41 -2.69 21.88
N GLU A 89 -14.81 -1.44 22.12
CA GLU A 89 -14.67 -0.34 21.16
C GLU A 89 -13.20 -0.04 20.86
N ILE A 90 -12.36 0.01 21.90
CA ILE A 90 -10.90 0.16 21.75
C ILE A 90 -10.36 -0.97 20.86
N PHE A 91 -10.77 -2.23 21.09
CA PHE A 91 -10.34 -3.35 20.24
C PHE A 91 -10.82 -3.20 18.79
N GLY A 92 -11.99 -2.60 18.56
CA GLY A 92 -12.51 -2.28 17.23
C GLY A 92 -11.58 -1.32 16.49
N HIS A 93 -11.08 -0.29 17.18
CA HIS A 93 -10.09 0.64 16.63
C HIS A 93 -8.70 0.03 16.41
N CYS A 94 -8.40 -1.13 17.00
CA CYS A 94 -7.18 -1.88 16.74
C CYS A 94 -7.25 -2.76 15.47
N LEU A 95 -8.43 -2.91 14.86
CA LEU A 95 -8.57 -3.72 13.64
C LEU A 95 -7.82 -3.07 12.46
N PRO A 96 -7.25 -3.88 11.54
CA PRO A 96 -6.67 -3.35 10.31
C PRO A 96 -7.69 -2.53 9.50
N THR A 97 -7.30 -1.31 9.15
CA THR A 97 -8.14 -0.40 8.35
C THR A 97 -8.01 -0.64 6.85
N HIS A 98 -6.82 -1.05 6.39
CA HIS A 98 -6.46 -1.17 4.97
C HIS A 98 -6.81 -2.53 4.35
N ARG A 99 -7.20 -3.53 5.14
CA ARG A 99 -7.61 -4.86 4.68
C ARG A 99 -8.44 -5.60 5.73
N ASN A 100 -8.93 -6.77 5.38
CA ASN A 100 -9.49 -7.69 6.36
C ASN A 100 -8.40 -8.35 7.25
N PRO A 101 -8.71 -8.66 8.51
CA PRO A 101 -7.75 -9.21 9.46
C PRO A 101 -7.38 -10.66 9.15
N LEU A 102 -6.15 -11.02 9.54
CA LEU A 102 -5.57 -12.35 9.37
C LEU A 102 -5.68 -13.20 10.63
N PHE A 103 -5.43 -14.51 10.49
CA PHE A 103 -5.23 -15.43 11.60
C PHE A 103 -3.83 -15.27 12.24
N LEU A 104 -3.52 -14.08 12.76
CA LEU A 104 -2.23 -13.78 13.41
C LEU A 104 -2.41 -13.44 14.88
N SER A 105 -1.59 -14.04 15.74
CA SER A 105 -1.56 -13.70 17.17
C SER A 105 -1.08 -12.28 17.44
N SER A 106 -0.35 -11.68 16.49
CA SER A 106 0.15 -10.31 16.53
C SER A 106 -0.84 -9.27 15.96
N GLU A 107 -2.06 -9.68 15.59
CA GLU A 107 -3.04 -8.80 14.93
C GLU A 107 -4.43 -8.90 15.60
N ALA A 108 -5.16 -7.79 15.68
CA ALA A 108 -6.55 -7.80 16.14
C ALA A 108 -7.46 -8.50 15.11
N PRO A 109 -8.53 -9.21 15.54
CA PRO A 109 -9.05 -9.30 16.91
C PRO A 109 -8.39 -10.38 17.79
N ILE A 110 -7.42 -11.16 17.27
CA ILE A 110 -6.80 -12.24 18.03
C ILE A 110 -5.86 -11.69 19.12
N LEU A 111 -5.00 -10.72 18.80
CA LEU A 111 -4.04 -10.10 19.72
C LEU A 111 -4.64 -9.71 21.09
N PRO A 112 -5.75 -8.92 21.16
CA PRO A 112 -6.30 -8.55 22.46
C PRO A 112 -6.76 -9.76 23.28
N SER A 113 -7.15 -10.86 22.62
CA SER A 113 -7.52 -12.10 23.30
C SER A 113 -6.36 -12.85 23.97
N HIS A 114 -5.11 -12.47 23.69
CA HIS A 114 -3.90 -13.07 24.29
C HIS A 114 -3.31 -12.28 25.46
N VAL A 115 -3.80 -11.08 25.75
CA VAL A 115 -3.23 -10.20 26.78
C VAL A 115 -3.54 -10.69 28.20
N CYS A 116 -4.82 -10.83 28.54
CA CYS A 116 -5.25 -11.35 29.84
C CYS A 116 -6.62 -12.02 29.78
N ARG A 117 -7.07 -12.65 30.88
CA ARG A 117 -8.38 -13.34 30.94
C ARG A 117 -9.56 -12.40 30.70
N SER A 118 -9.53 -11.19 31.26
CA SER A 118 -10.59 -10.20 31.09
C SER A 118 -10.71 -9.75 29.63
N TRP A 119 -9.59 -9.39 29.02
CA TRP A 119 -9.54 -8.99 27.61
C TRP A 119 -9.97 -10.11 26.66
N ARG A 120 -9.58 -11.36 26.97
CA ARG A 120 -10.04 -12.54 26.24
C ARG A 120 -11.56 -12.67 26.29
N ALA A 121 -12.17 -12.52 27.46
CA ALA A 121 -13.63 -12.59 27.58
C ALA A 121 -14.30 -11.52 26.71
N VAL A 122 -13.84 -10.27 26.78
CA VAL A 122 -14.37 -9.15 25.99
C VAL A 122 -14.19 -9.37 24.48
N ALA A 123 -12.99 -9.74 24.04
CA ALA A 123 -12.71 -9.97 22.62
C ALA A 123 -13.58 -11.09 22.05
N LEU A 124 -13.76 -12.18 22.79
CA LEU A 124 -14.59 -13.33 22.36
C LEU A 124 -16.10 -13.02 22.41
N SER A 125 -16.55 -12.17 23.33
CA SER A 125 -17.96 -11.82 23.50
C SER A 125 -18.42 -10.63 22.64
N THR A 126 -17.56 -10.07 21.78
CA THR A 126 -17.87 -8.89 20.97
C THR A 126 -17.93 -9.28 19.48
N PRO A 127 -19.11 -9.60 18.92
CA PRO A 127 -19.21 -10.18 17.59
C PRO A 127 -18.72 -9.27 16.45
N SER A 128 -18.85 -7.95 16.60
CA SER A 128 -18.42 -6.97 15.60
C SER A 128 -16.91 -7.03 15.30
N LEU A 129 -16.09 -7.46 16.27
CA LEU A 129 -14.65 -7.64 16.09
C LEU A 129 -14.31 -8.77 15.09
N TRP A 130 -15.22 -9.72 14.92
CA TRP A 130 -15.06 -10.90 14.06
C TRP A 130 -15.82 -10.75 12.74
N GLY A 131 -16.36 -9.56 12.44
CA GLY A 131 -17.13 -9.28 11.22
C GLY A 131 -16.28 -9.20 9.94
N ARG A 132 -14.96 -9.20 10.03
CA ARG A 132 -14.05 -9.11 8.87
C ARG A 132 -13.09 -10.28 8.90
N LEU A 133 -12.77 -10.87 7.74
CA LEU A 133 -11.92 -12.06 7.65
C LEU A 133 -11.15 -12.12 6.32
N HIS A 134 -9.85 -12.38 6.40
CA HIS A 134 -9.04 -12.78 5.25
C HIS A 134 -8.58 -14.23 5.35
N VAL A 135 -8.79 -15.00 4.28
CA VAL A 135 -8.34 -16.38 4.13
C VAL A 135 -7.41 -16.49 2.94
N SER A 136 -6.13 -16.69 3.20
CA SER A 136 -5.16 -17.03 2.17
C SER A 136 -5.10 -18.55 2.02
N LEU A 137 -5.02 -19.05 0.79
CA LEU A 137 -4.61 -20.41 0.47
C LEU A 137 -3.08 -20.40 0.32
N PRO A 138 -2.37 -21.40 0.88
CA PRO A 138 -0.93 -21.47 0.76
C PRO A 138 -0.50 -21.57 -0.70
N GLY A 139 0.59 -20.88 -1.03
CA GLY A 139 1.27 -21.02 -2.31
C GLY A 139 2.16 -22.25 -2.36
N VAL A 140 2.71 -22.53 -3.53
CA VAL A 140 3.85 -23.44 -3.67
C VAL A 140 4.93 -22.68 -4.41
N VAL A 141 6.18 -22.84 -3.95
CA VAL A 141 7.35 -22.19 -4.57
C VAL A 141 7.40 -22.60 -6.03
N SER A 142 7.36 -21.63 -6.94
CA SER A 142 7.57 -21.90 -8.36
C SER A 142 9.07 -22.09 -8.62
N PRO A 143 9.50 -23.19 -9.25
CA PRO A 143 10.89 -23.34 -9.71
C PRO A 143 11.30 -22.32 -10.78
N LEU A 144 10.34 -21.54 -11.31
CA LEU A 144 10.58 -20.45 -12.27
C LEU A 144 10.88 -19.10 -11.61
N SER A 145 10.78 -19.01 -10.27
CA SER A 145 11.35 -17.86 -9.56
C SER A 145 12.87 -18.02 -9.58
N ASN A 146 13.62 -17.02 -10.05
CA ASN A 146 15.08 -17.01 -10.12
C ASN A 146 15.77 -17.04 -8.73
N VAL A 147 15.07 -17.52 -7.70
CA VAL A 147 15.61 -17.71 -6.36
C VAL A 147 16.49 -18.97 -6.39
N PRO A 148 17.79 -18.85 -6.11
CA PRO A 148 18.65 -20.01 -5.99
C PRO A 148 18.18 -20.86 -4.80
N SER A 149 17.90 -22.14 -5.06
CA SER A 149 17.79 -23.22 -4.06
C SER A 149 16.71 -23.10 -2.98
N ILE A 150 15.46 -23.42 -3.32
CA ILE A 150 14.66 -24.26 -2.43
C ILE A 150 14.69 -25.66 -3.02
N ASP A 151 15.49 -26.55 -2.41
CA ASP A 151 15.62 -27.94 -2.85
C ASP A 151 14.25 -28.60 -3.05
N THR A 152 14.11 -29.42 -4.09
CA THR A 152 12.90 -30.23 -4.38
C THR A 152 12.41 -31.03 -3.16
N ILE A 153 13.33 -31.37 -2.24
CA ILE A 153 13.04 -32.04 -0.96
C ILE A 153 12.20 -31.14 -0.02
N HIS A 154 12.48 -29.83 0.04
CA HIS A 154 11.69 -28.88 0.81
C HIS A 154 10.29 -28.72 0.22
N ALA A 155 10.14 -28.70 -1.11
CA ALA A 155 8.82 -28.64 -1.75
C ALA A 155 7.93 -29.83 -1.37
N ASN A 156 8.46 -31.06 -1.43
CA ASN A 156 7.71 -32.27 -1.04
C ASN A 156 7.29 -32.27 0.44
N ASN A 157 8.15 -31.79 1.34
CA ASN A 157 7.83 -31.66 2.76
C ASN A 157 6.72 -30.62 3.02
N LEU A 158 6.73 -29.50 2.27
CA LEU A 158 5.67 -28.48 2.35
C LEU A 158 4.32 -29.05 1.87
N LEU A 159 4.32 -29.85 0.80
CA LEU A 159 3.11 -30.51 0.29
C LEU A 159 2.50 -31.48 1.29
N ALA A 160 3.32 -32.23 2.05
CA ALA A 160 2.83 -33.12 3.10
C ALA A 160 2.15 -32.36 4.28
N LEU A 161 2.57 -31.12 4.53
CA LEU A 161 1.98 -30.26 5.57
C LEU A 161 0.72 -29.54 5.11
N TYR A 162 0.55 -29.38 3.80
CA TYR A 162 -0.52 -28.60 3.19
C TYR A 162 -1.94 -29.00 3.66
N PRO A 163 -2.35 -30.29 3.62
CA PRO A 163 -3.69 -30.68 4.07
C PRO A 163 -3.92 -30.41 5.56
N LYS A 164 -2.89 -30.60 6.39
CA LYS A 164 -2.96 -30.35 7.84
C LYS A 164 -3.17 -28.86 8.13
N ILE A 165 -2.47 -27.99 7.39
CA ILE A 165 -2.61 -26.53 7.50
C ILE A 165 -3.99 -26.09 7.04
N MET A 166 -4.46 -26.60 5.90
CA MET A 166 -5.78 -26.24 5.37
C MET A 166 -6.92 -26.68 6.25
N LYS A 167 -6.82 -27.86 6.87
CA LYS A 167 -7.78 -28.30 7.90
C LYS A 167 -7.81 -27.32 9.08
N ARG A 168 -6.65 -26.96 9.63
CA ARG A 168 -6.57 -25.98 10.73
C ARG A 168 -7.13 -24.61 10.34
N ARG A 169 -6.87 -24.14 9.11
CA ARG A 169 -7.43 -22.88 8.60
C ARG A 169 -8.95 -22.96 8.46
N SER A 170 -9.49 -24.05 7.89
CA SER A 170 -10.94 -24.26 7.78
C SER A 170 -11.62 -24.30 9.16
N ASP A 171 -11.02 -24.99 10.14
CA ASP A 171 -11.53 -25.01 11.50
C ASP A 171 -11.49 -23.62 12.16
N ALA A 172 -10.42 -22.85 11.93
CA ALA A 172 -10.31 -21.48 12.40
C ALA A 172 -11.33 -20.54 11.73
N VAL A 173 -11.63 -20.72 10.44
CA VAL A 173 -12.68 -19.99 9.71
C VAL A 173 -14.04 -20.26 10.36
N LYS A 174 -14.39 -21.53 10.63
CA LYS A 174 -15.66 -21.88 11.27
C LYS A 174 -15.80 -21.23 12.64
N GLU A 175 -14.76 -21.27 13.46
CA GLU A 175 -14.74 -20.63 14.77
C GLU A 175 -14.86 -19.10 14.67
N TRP A 176 -14.18 -18.48 13.70
CA TRP A 176 -14.28 -17.05 13.44
C TRP A 176 -15.70 -16.63 13.06
N LEU A 177 -16.32 -17.38 12.13
CA LEU A 177 -17.69 -17.13 11.69
C LEU A 177 -18.70 -17.35 12.81
N ALA A 178 -18.49 -18.33 13.69
CA ALA A 178 -19.32 -18.53 14.88
C ALA A 178 -19.26 -17.31 15.81
N ARG A 179 -18.06 -16.78 16.05
CA ARG A 179 -17.86 -15.57 16.90
C ARG A 179 -18.44 -14.31 16.30
N SER A 180 -18.49 -14.20 14.98
CA SER A 180 -19.09 -13.05 14.28
C SER A 180 -20.60 -12.89 14.55
N GLY A 181 -21.26 -13.94 15.04
CA GLY A 181 -22.68 -13.92 15.40
C GLY A 181 -23.55 -13.48 14.22
N ALA A 182 -24.39 -12.45 14.44
CA ALA A 182 -25.25 -11.86 13.42
C ALA A 182 -24.62 -10.65 12.69
N SER A 183 -23.34 -10.34 12.95
CA SER A 183 -22.69 -9.17 12.36
C SER A 183 -22.59 -9.29 10.84
N PRO A 184 -22.68 -8.18 10.09
CA PRO A 184 -22.34 -8.15 8.67
C PRO A 184 -20.91 -8.63 8.44
N LEU A 185 -20.69 -9.36 7.35
CA LEU A 185 -19.41 -9.97 7.04
C LEU A 185 -18.71 -9.32 5.86
N SER A 186 -17.44 -8.99 6.03
CA SER A 186 -16.49 -8.74 4.94
C SER A 186 -15.52 -9.92 4.85
N VAL A 187 -15.56 -10.67 3.75
CA VAL A 187 -14.73 -11.87 3.56
C VAL A 187 -13.86 -11.68 2.34
N SER A 188 -12.55 -11.85 2.53
CA SER A 188 -11.56 -11.83 1.44
C SER A 188 -10.84 -13.17 1.34
N ILE A 189 -10.72 -13.72 0.13
CA ILE A 189 -10.07 -15.01 -0.13
C ILE A 189 -9.02 -14.82 -1.21
N PHE A 190 -7.80 -15.27 -0.93
CA PHE A 190 -6.71 -15.31 -1.88
C PHE A 190 -6.34 -16.77 -2.18
N ALA A 191 -6.27 -17.13 -3.46
CA ALA A 191 -5.74 -18.39 -3.94
C ALA A 191 -4.63 -18.14 -4.98
N PRO A 192 -3.49 -18.84 -4.87
CA PRO A 192 -2.40 -18.71 -5.85
C PRO A 192 -2.86 -19.15 -7.24
N THR A 193 -2.22 -18.61 -8.26
CA THR A 193 -2.52 -18.87 -9.68
C THR A 193 -1.32 -19.44 -10.44
N ILE A 194 -0.12 -19.29 -9.86
CA ILE A 194 1.14 -19.83 -10.35
C ILE A 194 1.52 -21.02 -9.47
N TYR A 195 1.27 -22.23 -9.97
CA TYR A 195 1.67 -23.49 -9.34
C TYR A 195 1.74 -24.62 -10.37
N PRO A 196 2.55 -25.66 -10.12
CA PRO A 196 2.61 -26.86 -10.97
C PRO A 196 1.26 -27.56 -11.15
N GLU A 197 0.97 -28.07 -12.35
CA GLU A 197 -0.33 -28.65 -12.71
C GLU A 197 -0.78 -29.80 -11.78
N TYR A 198 0.15 -30.63 -11.34
CA TYR A 198 -0.11 -31.76 -10.44
C TYR A 198 -0.66 -31.35 -9.05
N LEU A 199 -0.66 -30.06 -8.71
CA LEU A 199 -1.19 -29.52 -7.45
C LEU A 199 -2.60 -28.95 -7.56
N THR A 200 -3.18 -28.93 -8.77
CA THR A 200 -4.51 -28.38 -9.02
C THR A 200 -5.55 -29.00 -8.10
N GLU A 201 -5.57 -30.33 -7.98
CA GLU A 201 -6.52 -31.03 -7.10
C GLU A 201 -6.34 -30.66 -5.62
N ASN A 202 -5.09 -30.51 -5.16
CA ASN A 202 -4.81 -30.12 -3.77
C ASN A 202 -5.32 -28.71 -3.47
N ILE A 203 -5.10 -27.76 -4.39
CA ILE A 203 -5.53 -26.37 -4.24
C ILE A 203 -7.06 -26.27 -4.34
N HIS A 204 -7.69 -27.01 -5.26
CA HIS A 204 -9.14 -27.05 -5.39
C HIS A 204 -9.79 -27.65 -4.14
N SER A 205 -9.31 -28.82 -3.69
CA SER A 205 -9.80 -29.46 -2.46
C SER A 205 -9.67 -28.53 -1.25
N ALA A 206 -8.54 -27.85 -1.12
CA ALA A 206 -8.33 -26.89 -0.05
C ALA A 206 -9.21 -25.63 -0.16
N GLY A 207 -9.40 -25.13 -1.37
CA GLY A 207 -10.34 -24.06 -1.68
C GLY A 207 -11.76 -24.46 -1.29
N GLU A 208 -12.24 -25.60 -1.75
CA GLU A 208 -13.55 -26.17 -1.41
C GLU A 208 -13.76 -26.26 0.10
N MET A 209 -12.77 -26.73 0.87
CA MET A 209 -12.87 -26.78 2.33
C MET A 209 -13.08 -25.40 2.97
N VAL A 210 -12.54 -24.34 2.39
CA VAL A 210 -12.76 -22.95 2.83
C VAL A 210 -14.11 -22.46 2.35
N LEU A 211 -14.48 -22.74 1.10
CA LEU A 211 -15.77 -22.36 0.52
C LEU A 211 -16.94 -22.97 1.29
N ASP A 212 -16.83 -24.25 1.68
CA ASP A 212 -17.82 -24.95 2.51
C ASP A 212 -17.92 -24.35 3.92
N ALA A 213 -16.79 -23.88 4.47
CA ALA A 213 -16.78 -23.25 5.79
C ALA A 213 -17.49 -21.88 5.78
N ILE A 214 -17.36 -21.10 4.71
CA ILE A 214 -17.98 -19.78 4.60
C ILE A 214 -19.42 -19.84 4.07
N ALA A 215 -19.80 -20.91 3.36
CA ALA A 215 -21.08 -20.98 2.67
C ALA A 215 -22.31 -20.69 3.55
N PRO A 216 -22.41 -21.22 4.79
CA PRO A 216 -23.55 -20.95 5.68
C PRO A 216 -23.70 -19.47 6.09
N SER A 217 -22.71 -18.64 5.82
CA SER A 217 -22.69 -17.22 6.18
C SER A 217 -23.08 -16.27 5.05
N CYS A 218 -23.41 -16.79 3.86
CA CYS A 218 -23.69 -16.02 2.64
C CYS A 218 -24.72 -14.89 2.82
N GLY A 219 -25.77 -15.13 3.60
CA GLY A 219 -26.83 -14.16 3.86
C GLY A 219 -26.37 -12.93 4.64
N ARG A 220 -25.21 -13.00 5.30
CA ARG A 220 -24.62 -11.90 6.10
C ARG A 220 -23.52 -11.16 5.36
N TRP A 221 -23.13 -11.60 4.16
CA TRP A 221 -22.07 -10.96 3.40
C TRP A 221 -22.48 -9.55 2.99
N ASN A 222 -21.68 -8.57 3.44
CA ASN A 222 -21.75 -7.18 3.04
C ASN A 222 -20.68 -6.85 1.98
N GLU A 223 -19.51 -7.47 2.09
CA GLU A 223 -18.40 -7.29 1.17
C GLU A 223 -17.73 -8.64 0.90
N ILE A 224 -17.47 -8.93 -0.37
CA ILE A 224 -16.76 -10.12 -0.81
C ILE A 224 -15.61 -9.69 -1.71
N GLU A 225 -14.42 -10.21 -1.38
CA GLU A 225 -13.21 -10.03 -2.16
C GLU A 225 -12.60 -11.39 -2.52
N LEU A 226 -12.49 -11.71 -3.79
CA LEU A 226 -11.99 -13.00 -4.26
C LEU A 226 -10.84 -12.75 -5.24
N THR A 227 -9.67 -13.29 -4.93
CA THR A 227 -8.54 -13.41 -5.88
C THR A 227 -8.23 -14.89 -6.03
N MET A 228 -8.53 -15.49 -7.17
CA MET A 228 -8.38 -16.94 -7.36
C MET A 228 -8.34 -17.36 -8.82
N PRO A 229 -7.87 -18.58 -9.12
CA PRO A 229 -8.03 -19.21 -10.44
C PRO A 229 -9.51 -19.28 -10.89
N LEU A 230 -9.75 -19.13 -12.19
CA LEU A 230 -11.09 -19.13 -12.80
C LEU A 230 -11.88 -20.43 -12.52
N ASP A 231 -11.22 -21.57 -12.52
CA ASP A 231 -11.82 -22.89 -12.25
C ASP A 231 -12.22 -23.06 -10.78
N LEU A 232 -11.41 -22.57 -9.84
CA LEU A 232 -11.83 -22.51 -8.43
C LEU A 232 -13.03 -21.57 -8.23
N TYR A 233 -13.09 -20.47 -8.98
CA TYR A 233 -14.26 -19.59 -8.97
C TYR A 233 -15.52 -20.25 -9.55
N GLN A 234 -15.41 -21.10 -10.56
CA GLN A 234 -16.56 -21.86 -11.06
C GLN A 234 -17.14 -22.77 -9.97
N ILE A 235 -16.29 -23.41 -9.17
CA ILE A 235 -16.72 -24.19 -8.01
C ILE A 235 -17.43 -23.28 -6.99
N PHE A 236 -16.88 -22.09 -6.71
CA PHE A 236 -17.55 -21.08 -5.89
C PHE A 236 -18.95 -20.76 -6.44
N GLU A 237 -19.06 -20.44 -7.72
CA GLU A 237 -20.33 -20.05 -8.32
C GLU A 237 -21.40 -21.13 -8.17
N THR A 238 -21.07 -22.40 -8.40
CA THR A 238 -22.02 -23.53 -8.23
C THR A 238 -22.60 -23.62 -6.82
N LYS A 239 -21.85 -23.24 -5.79
CA LYS A 239 -22.30 -23.27 -4.39
C LYS A 239 -23.24 -22.10 -4.06
N PHE A 240 -23.05 -20.94 -4.70
CA PHE A 240 -23.74 -19.69 -4.34
C PHE A 240 -24.80 -19.23 -5.36
N ILE A 241 -25.00 -19.97 -6.45
CA ILE A 241 -25.96 -19.59 -7.51
C ILE A 241 -27.41 -19.53 -7.02
N LEU A 242 -27.77 -20.36 -6.02
CA LEU A 242 -29.13 -20.42 -5.46
C LEU A 242 -29.36 -19.42 -4.32
N GLU A 243 -28.32 -19.03 -3.60
CA GLU A 243 -28.39 -18.15 -2.42
C GLU A 243 -27.84 -16.76 -2.75
N LYS A 244 -28.68 -15.89 -3.31
CA LYS A 244 -28.28 -14.51 -3.61
C LYS A 244 -28.02 -13.73 -2.32
N PRO A 245 -26.80 -13.20 -2.09
CA PRO A 245 -26.50 -12.46 -0.87
C PRO A 245 -27.19 -11.09 -0.92
N LYS A 246 -28.34 -10.98 -0.24
CA LYS A 246 -29.16 -9.76 -0.25
C LYS A 246 -28.47 -8.56 0.37
N ASN A 247 -27.52 -8.79 1.27
CA ASN A 247 -26.80 -7.73 2.00
C ASN A 247 -25.51 -7.29 1.29
N LEU A 248 -25.14 -7.92 0.17
CA LEU A 248 -23.89 -7.62 -0.53
C LEU A 248 -23.94 -6.21 -1.14
N THR A 249 -23.05 -5.33 -0.68
CA THR A 249 -22.93 -3.95 -1.16
C THR A 249 -21.66 -3.73 -1.98
N GLN A 250 -20.62 -4.54 -1.76
CA GLN A 250 -19.33 -4.44 -2.45
C GLN A 250 -18.87 -5.82 -2.95
N LEU A 251 -18.48 -5.89 -4.22
CA LEU A 251 -17.89 -7.07 -4.83
C LEU A 251 -16.55 -6.72 -5.45
N ARG A 252 -15.48 -7.34 -4.98
CA ARG A 252 -14.16 -7.34 -5.59
C ARG A 252 -13.83 -8.72 -6.11
N LEU A 253 -13.61 -8.85 -7.41
CA LEU A 253 -13.38 -10.14 -8.05
C LEU A 253 -12.21 -10.06 -9.02
N ARG A 254 -11.19 -10.87 -8.73
CA ARG A 254 -10.00 -11.03 -9.54
C ARG A 254 -9.84 -12.51 -9.90
N LEU A 255 -10.05 -12.80 -11.18
CA LEU A 255 -9.94 -14.12 -11.76
C LEU A 255 -8.73 -14.15 -12.67
N GLU A 256 -7.91 -15.18 -12.53
CA GLU A 256 -6.72 -15.37 -13.36
C GLU A 256 -6.80 -16.72 -14.09
N MET A 257 -6.22 -16.78 -15.29
CA MET A 257 -5.97 -18.04 -15.98
C MET A 257 -4.75 -18.74 -15.38
N ARG A 258 -4.80 -20.06 -15.30
CA ARG A 258 -3.60 -20.86 -15.01
C ARG A 258 -2.61 -20.74 -16.18
N MET A 259 -1.36 -20.38 -15.87
CA MET A 259 -0.26 -20.27 -16.86
C MET A 259 -0.01 -21.56 -17.65
N SER A 260 -0.42 -22.71 -17.12
CA SER A 260 -0.20 -24.05 -17.70
C SER A 260 -1.26 -24.48 -18.72
N SER A 261 -2.28 -23.67 -19.01
CA SER A 261 -3.40 -24.11 -19.85
C SER A 261 -3.18 -23.72 -21.33
N PRO A 262 -2.90 -24.68 -22.24
CA PRO A 262 -2.80 -24.42 -23.67
C PRO A 262 -4.22 -24.38 -24.25
N PHE A 263 -4.86 -23.20 -24.26
CA PHE A 263 -6.07 -23.04 -25.07
C PHE A 263 -5.66 -22.89 -26.53
N LEU A 264 -6.06 -23.86 -27.35
CA LEU A 264 -6.13 -23.71 -28.80
C LEU A 264 -7.19 -22.63 -29.10
N ALA A 265 -6.92 -21.73 -30.04
CA ALA A 265 -7.68 -20.52 -30.31
C ALA A 265 -9.17 -20.71 -30.71
N ASP A 266 -9.65 -21.94 -30.86
CA ASP A 266 -11.00 -22.27 -31.36
C ASP A 266 -12.00 -22.65 -30.24
N ASP A 267 -11.54 -22.95 -29.03
CA ASP A 267 -12.36 -23.26 -27.85
C ASP A 267 -12.25 -22.16 -26.78
N SER A 268 -12.55 -20.90 -27.13
CA SER A 268 -12.63 -19.85 -26.11
C SER A 268 -13.79 -20.18 -25.15
N PRO A 269 -13.54 -20.47 -23.86
CA PRO A 269 -14.62 -20.74 -22.92
C PRO A 269 -15.54 -19.51 -22.87
N PRO A 270 -16.86 -19.70 -22.74
CA PRO A 270 -17.78 -18.59 -22.58
C PRO A 270 -17.35 -17.74 -21.36
N PRO A 271 -17.58 -16.41 -21.38
CA PRO A 271 -17.26 -15.57 -20.25
C PRO A 271 -17.96 -16.13 -18.99
N PRO A 272 -17.28 -16.14 -17.83
CA PRO A 272 -17.86 -16.69 -16.62
C PRO A 272 -19.16 -15.97 -16.31
N SER A 273 -20.18 -16.77 -15.97
CA SER A 273 -21.29 -16.22 -15.21
C SER A 273 -20.73 -15.69 -13.88
N ILE A 274 -21.26 -14.57 -13.41
CA ILE A 274 -20.85 -13.98 -12.15
C ILE A 274 -22.14 -13.74 -11.36
N ALA A 275 -22.70 -14.81 -10.79
CA ALA A 275 -23.99 -14.77 -10.09
C ALA A 275 -24.07 -13.68 -8.99
N LEU A 276 -22.93 -13.35 -8.36
CA LEU A 276 -22.84 -12.29 -7.34
C LEU A 276 -23.17 -10.89 -7.88
N LEU A 277 -23.00 -10.65 -9.17
CA LEU A 277 -23.38 -9.39 -9.81
C LEU A 277 -24.89 -9.15 -9.79
N SER A 278 -25.69 -10.21 -9.59
CA SER A 278 -27.15 -10.12 -9.44
C SER A 278 -27.62 -9.69 -8.03
N ALA A 279 -26.71 -9.30 -7.13
CA ALA A 279 -27.08 -8.89 -5.77
C ALA A 279 -27.85 -7.56 -5.77
N PRO A 280 -29.02 -7.48 -5.11
CA PRO A 280 -29.93 -6.35 -5.25
C PRO A 280 -29.44 -5.04 -4.61
N ASN A 281 -28.55 -5.11 -3.62
CA ASN A 281 -28.05 -3.94 -2.90
C ASN A 281 -26.61 -3.57 -3.29
N LEU A 282 -26.12 -4.11 -4.40
CA LEU A 282 -24.74 -3.90 -4.86
C LEU A 282 -24.53 -2.44 -5.27
N LYS A 283 -23.53 -1.79 -4.67
CA LYS A 283 -23.17 -0.39 -4.89
C LYS A 283 -21.77 -0.21 -5.48
N GLY A 284 -20.87 -1.16 -5.25
CA GLY A 284 -19.51 -1.14 -5.76
C GLY A 284 -19.09 -2.46 -6.40
N VAL A 285 -18.54 -2.39 -7.60
CA VAL A 285 -18.09 -3.53 -8.40
C VAL A 285 -16.67 -3.28 -8.88
N PHE A 286 -15.77 -4.22 -8.58
CA PHE A 286 -14.36 -4.18 -8.97
C PHE A 286 -14.02 -5.50 -9.64
N LEU A 287 -13.78 -5.51 -10.95
CA LEU A 287 -13.59 -6.72 -11.73
C LEU A 287 -12.22 -6.73 -12.41
N SER A 288 -11.53 -7.86 -12.31
CA SER A 288 -10.29 -8.17 -13.01
C SER A 288 -10.38 -9.61 -13.51
N LEU A 289 -10.92 -9.78 -14.70
CA LEU A 289 -11.01 -11.04 -15.43
C LEU A 289 -9.79 -11.23 -16.35
N PRO A 290 -9.46 -12.48 -16.72
CA PRO A 290 -8.35 -12.76 -17.61
C PRO A 290 -8.55 -12.16 -19.01
N SER A 291 -7.46 -11.63 -19.60
CA SER A 291 -7.48 -10.97 -20.91
C SER A 291 -7.82 -11.89 -22.07
N GLN A 292 -7.68 -13.21 -21.88
CA GLN A 292 -8.03 -14.23 -22.87
C GLN A 292 -9.54 -14.39 -23.05
N LEU A 293 -10.36 -13.88 -22.11
CA LEU A 293 -11.81 -13.99 -22.20
C LEU A 293 -12.39 -12.78 -22.94
N PRO A 294 -13.33 -12.99 -23.88
CA PRO A 294 -14.02 -11.88 -24.52
C PRO A 294 -14.92 -11.17 -23.48
N PHE A 295 -14.45 -10.02 -22.99
CA PHE A 295 -15.20 -9.19 -22.05
C PHE A 295 -15.81 -7.99 -22.77
N ASN A 296 -17.14 -7.99 -22.92
CA ASN A 296 -17.89 -6.87 -23.48
C ASN A 296 -19.19 -6.65 -22.70
N PHE A 297 -19.68 -5.41 -22.69
CA PHE A 297 -20.87 -4.96 -21.96
C PHE A 297 -22.09 -5.80 -22.31
N THR A 298 -22.32 -6.04 -23.61
CA THR A 298 -23.51 -6.75 -24.09
C THR A 298 -23.55 -8.20 -23.62
N SER A 299 -22.39 -8.85 -23.55
CA SER A 299 -22.25 -10.20 -23.03
C SER A 299 -22.49 -10.21 -21.53
N LEU A 300 -21.88 -9.29 -20.79
CA LEU A 300 -22.05 -9.21 -19.35
C LEU A 300 -23.52 -8.95 -18.96
N ASP A 301 -24.17 -8.00 -19.63
CA ASP A 301 -25.57 -7.64 -19.38
C ASP A 301 -26.54 -8.75 -19.78
N ARG A 302 -26.35 -9.38 -20.96
CA ARG A 302 -27.20 -10.48 -21.42
C ARG A 302 -27.09 -11.71 -20.53
N HIS A 303 -25.88 -12.10 -20.13
CA HIS A 303 -25.66 -13.31 -19.34
C HIS A 303 -26.07 -13.12 -17.88
N ASN A 304 -25.93 -11.92 -17.32
CA ASN A 304 -26.17 -11.68 -15.89
C ASN A 304 -27.45 -10.86 -15.60
N LYS A 305 -28.24 -10.47 -16.63
CA LYS A 305 -29.49 -9.69 -16.51
C LYS A 305 -29.31 -8.42 -15.66
N MET A 306 -28.26 -7.65 -15.95
CA MET A 306 -27.73 -6.63 -15.04
C MET A 306 -28.32 -5.23 -15.21
N ALA A 307 -29.14 -4.98 -16.24
CA ALA A 307 -29.78 -3.69 -16.51
C ALA A 307 -30.29 -2.90 -15.28
N PRO A 308 -30.99 -3.49 -14.28
CA PRO A 308 -31.43 -2.73 -13.11
C PRO A 308 -30.31 -2.42 -12.09
N ILE A 309 -29.22 -3.18 -12.09
CA ILE A 309 -28.12 -3.07 -11.11
C ILE A 309 -27.10 -2.01 -11.54
N TRP A 310 -26.84 -1.88 -12.84
CA TRP A 310 -25.99 -0.80 -13.36
C TRP A 310 -26.46 0.58 -12.90
N ALA A 311 -27.79 0.80 -12.89
CA ALA A 311 -28.39 2.07 -12.54
C ALA A 311 -28.17 2.52 -11.08
N GLN A 312 -27.87 1.60 -10.17
CA GLN A 312 -27.66 1.88 -8.75
C GLN A 312 -26.19 1.89 -8.32
N LEU A 313 -25.26 1.51 -9.21
CA LEU A 313 -23.84 1.51 -8.88
C LEU A 313 -23.35 2.94 -8.61
N THR A 314 -22.57 3.04 -7.54
CA THR A 314 -21.85 4.25 -7.13
C THR A 314 -20.36 4.14 -7.39
N ARG A 315 -19.82 2.91 -7.45
CA ARG A 315 -18.42 2.63 -7.74
C ARG A 315 -18.31 1.52 -8.77
N LEU A 316 -17.59 1.76 -9.86
CA LEU A 316 -17.36 0.76 -10.90
C LEU A 316 -15.90 0.81 -11.34
N PHE A 317 -15.15 -0.25 -11.08
CA PHE A 317 -13.77 -0.40 -11.52
C PHE A 317 -13.63 -1.68 -12.35
N LEU A 318 -13.31 -1.51 -13.63
CA LEU A 318 -13.02 -2.59 -14.56
C LEU A 318 -11.53 -2.55 -14.87
N HIS A 319 -10.79 -3.47 -14.26
CA HIS A 319 -9.36 -3.68 -14.50
C HIS A 319 -9.12 -4.65 -15.68
N THR A 320 -10.19 -5.14 -16.31
CA THR A 320 -10.14 -5.88 -17.57
C THR A 320 -10.33 -4.93 -18.74
N MET A 321 -9.57 -5.17 -19.80
CA MET A 321 -9.69 -4.44 -21.06
C MET A 321 -11.09 -4.61 -21.66
N ILE A 322 -11.77 -3.51 -21.95
CA ILE A 322 -13.08 -3.44 -22.64
C ILE A 322 -12.94 -2.74 -24.00
N PRO A 323 -13.76 -3.09 -24.99
CA PRO A 323 -13.82 -2.33 -26.23
C PRO A 323 -14.10 -0.85 -25.95
N ASP A 324 -13.42 0.04 -26.67
CA ASP A 324 -13.66 1.49 -26.64
C ASP A 324 -15.14 1.87 -26.85
N THR A 325 -15.87 1.11 -27.68
CA THR A 325 -17.33 1.28 -27.87
C THR A 325 -18.15 1.03 -26.61
N ASP A 326 -17.67 0.19 -25.69
CA ASP A 326 -18.40 -0.21 -24.49
C ASP A 326 -18.24 0.81 -23.36
N VAL A 327 -17.21 1.67 -23.41
CA VAL A 327 -17.01 2.76 -22.44
C VAL A 327 -18.26 3.63 -22.36
N HIS A 328 -18.79 4.05 -23.51
CA HIS A 328 -20.03 4.84 -23.59
C HIS A 328 -21.22 4.08 -22.97
N LEU A 329 -21.33 2.77 -23.22
CA LEU A 329 -22.42 1.94 -22.72
C LEU A 329 -22.39 1.80 -21.19
N PHE A 330 -21.22 1.54 -20.61
CA PHE A 330 -21.05 1.46 -19.16
C PHE A 330 -21.39 2.79 -18.47
N LEU A 331 -20.86 3.90 -18.98
CA LEU A 331 -21.11 5.23 -18.41
C LEU A 331 -22.58 5.62 -18.50
N ARG A 332 -23.25 5.30 -19.62
CA ARG A 332 -24.69 5.54 -19.80
C ARG A 332 -25.57 4.67 -18.91
N ALA A 333 -25.17 3.42 -18.68
CA ALA A 333 -25.91 2.47 -17.84
C ALA A 333 -25.82 2.80 -16.34
N CYS A 334 -24.82 3.59 -15.92
CA CYS A 334 -24.52 3.86 -14.52
C CYS A 334 -24.61 5.37 -14.15
N PRO A 335 -25.80 5.99 -14.17
CA PRO A 335 -25.98 7.43 -13.94
C PRO A 335 -25.64 7.91 -12.51
N ARG A 336 -25.50 7.00 -11.54
CA ARG A 336 -25.26 7.32 -10.12
C ARG A 336 -23.81 7.15 -9.68
N LEU A 337 -22.88 6.97 -10.62
CA LEU A 337 -21.46 6.80 -10.32
C LEU A 337 -20.90 8.01 -9.57
N VAL A 338 -20.10 7.71 -8.55
CA VAL A 338 -19.26 8.63 -7.78
C VAL A 338 -17.80 8.39 -8.12
N GLU A 339 -17.41 7.12 -8.28
CA GLU A 339 -16.06 6.71 -8.70
C GLU A 339 -16.17 5.72 -9.85
N CYS A 340 -15.38 5.93 -10.91
CA CYS A 340 -15.36 5.03 -12.05
C CYS A 340 -13.93 4.85 -12.57
N GLY A 341 -13.54 3.59 -12.82
CA GLY A 341 -12.27 3.19 -13.40
C GLY A 341 -12.48 2.22 -14.56
N LEU A 342 -11.96 2.54 -15.75
CA LEU A 342 -12.12 1.72 -16.96
C LEU A 342 -10.78 1.51 -17.67
N TRP A 343 -10.66 0.41 -18.41
CA TRP A 343 -9.52 0.17 -19.30
C TRP A 343 -10.04 -0.11 -20.71
N ALA A 344 -9.88 0.85 -21.62
CA ALA A 344 -10.37 0.77 -22.99
C ALA A 344 -9.29 0.29 -23.97
N TYR A 345 -9.68 -0.47 -24.99
CA TYR A 345 -8.83 -0.82 -26.12
C TYR A 345 -9.55 -0.61 -27.46
N ALA A 346 -8.78 -0.32 -28.52
CA ALA A 346 -9.34 -0.11 -29.84
C ALA A 346 -9.93 -1.42 -30.38
N ARG A 347 -11.26 -1.48 -30.56
CA ARG A 347 -11.94 -2.68 -31.08
C ARG A 347 -11.37 -3.16 -32.42
N ALA A 348 -10.97 -2.21 -33.28
CA ALA A 348 -10.39 -2.49 -34.59
C ALA A 348 -9.05 -3.25 -34.53
N ALA A 349 -8.35 -3.24 -33.38
CA ALA A 349 -7.07 -3.95 -33.23
C ALA A 349 -7.24 -5.47 -33.06
N PHE A 350 -8.45 -5.95 -32.72
CA PHE A 350 -8.68 -7.36 -32.36
C PHE A 350 -9.87 -8.01 -33.09
N GLY A 351 -10.45 -7.37 -34.11
CA GLY A 351 -11.58 -7.92 -34.87
C GLY A 351 -11.49 -7.61 -36.37
N PRO A 352 -12.18 -8.39 -37.24
CA PRO A 352 -12.30 -8.06 -38.64
C PRO A 352 -12.91 -6.66 -38.75
N SER A 353 -12.31 -5.81 -39.58
CA SER A 353 -12.72 -4.44 -39.85
C SER A 353 -14.15 -4.41 -40.42
N LEU A 354 -15.14 -4.50 -39.55
CA LEU A 354 -16.51 -4.16 -39.91
C LEU A 354 -16.55 -2.65 -40.08
N SER A 355 -16.39 -2.23 -41.33
CA SER A 355 -16.69 -0.90 -41.83
C SER A 355 -18.18 -0.62 -41.65
N THR A 356 -18.57 -0.30 -40.43
CA THR A 356 -19.75 0.50 -40.13
C THR A 356 -19.32 1.40 -38.98
N GLU A 357 -18.98 2.64 -39.32
CA GLU A 357 -19.13 3.79 -38.45
C GLU A 357 -20.58 3.78 -37.96
N SER A 358 -20.84 2.95 -36.95
CA SER A 358 -22.09 2.98 -36.22
C SER A 358 -21.95 4.23 -35.38
N GLU A 359 -22.42 5.37 -35.92
CA GLU A 359 -22.53 6.63 -35.21
C GLU A 359 -23.07 6.31 -33.81
N ILE A 360 -22.20 6.41 -32.79
CA ILE A 360 -22.64 6.32 -31.41
C ILE A 360 -23.69 7.42 -31.27
N GLN A 361 -24.95 7.03 -31.13
CA GLN A 361 -26.04 7.99 -30.99
C GLN A 361 -25.70 8.93 -29.83
N VAL A 362 -25.46 10.19 -30.21
CA VAL A 362 -24.94 11.30 -29.40
C VAL A 362 -25.99 11.73 -28.37
N GLY A 363 -26.28 10.85 -27.42
CA GLY A 363 -27.03 11.17 -26.21
C GLY A 363 -26.06 11.68 -25.16
N ILE A 364 -26.37 12.83 -24.56
CA ILE A 364 -25.61 13.34 -23.42
C ILE A 364 -25.66 12.30 -22.29
N ILE A 365 -24.49 11.90 -21.80
CA ILE A 365 -24.34 11.08 -20.60
C ILE A 365 -24.22 12.02 -19.41
N TYR A 366 -25.27 12.08 -18.60
CA TYR A 366 -25.31 12.91 -17.41
C TYR A 366 -24.86 12.11 -16.17
N LEU A 367 -23.72 12.49 -15.60
CA LEU A 367 -23.13 11.88 -14.40
C LEU A 367 -22.96 12.93 -13.29
N PRO A 368 -24.05 13.29 -12.60
CA PRO A 368 -24.06 14.44 -11.69
C PRO A 368 -23.19 14.27 -10.45
N ASN A 369 -22.94 13.03 -10.02
CA ASN A 369 -22.26 12.73 -8.77
C ASN A 369 -20.82 12.23 -8.96
N LEU A 370 -20.34 12.13 -10.21
CA LEU A 370 -19.03 11.56 -10.50
C LEU A 370 -17.94 12.50 -10.01
N GLN A 371 -17.16 12.05 -9.03
CA GLN A 371 -16.08 12.81 -8.40
C GLN A 371 -14.70 12.34 -8.85
N THR A 372 -14.54 11.03 -9.09
CA THR A 372 -13.30 10.41 -9.52
C THR A 372 -13.53 9.61 -10.80
N PHE A 373 -12.78 9.95 -11.85
CA PHE A 373 -12.80 9.21 -13.11
C PHE A 373 -11.39 8.78 -13.51
N LYS A 374 -11.21 7.47 -13.65
CA LYS A 374 -9.96 6.83 -14.04
C LYS A 374 -10.16 6.11 -15.37
N ILE A 375 -9.24 6.33 -16.30
CA ILE A 375 -9.25 5.61 -17.57
C ILE A 375 -7.84 5.29 -18.07
N THR A 376 -7.62 4.02 -18.42
CA THR A 376 -6.49 3.61 -19.26
C THR A 376 -7.00 3.57 -20.70
N ASP A 377 -6.58 4.52 -21.53
CA ASP A 377 -7.05 4.71 -22.90
C ASP A 377 -6.06 4.13 -23.92
N ASP A 378 -6.29 2.89 -24.35
CA ASP A 378 -5.65 2.26 -25.52
C ASP A 378 -6.66 2.17 -26.70
N GLY A 379 -7.69 3.02 -26.69
CA GLY A 379 -8.83 3.06 -27.62
C GLY A 379 -8.56 3.80 -28.93
N SER A 380 -9.56 3.80 -29.84
CA SER A 380 -9.52 4.67 -31.02
C SER A 380 -9.72 6.14 -30.59
N PRO A 381 -8.82 7.07 -30.99
CA PRO A 381 -8.94 8.48 -30.61
C PRO A 381 -10.29 9.13 -30.98
N ALA A 382 -10.89 8.72 -32.10
CA ALA A 382 -12.19 9.25 -32.53
C ALA A 382 -13.34 8.77 -31.62
N THR A 383 -13.36 7.47 -31.29
CA THR A 383 -14.39 6.86 -30.42
C THR A 383 -14.33 7.46 -29.01
N MET A 384 -13.13 7.57 -28.46
CA MET A 384 -12.92 8.09 -27.11
C MET A 384 -13.24 9.57 -27.01
N ARG A 385 -12.85 10.37 -28.02
CA ARG A 385 -13.22 11.79 -28.08
C ARG A 385 -14.73 12.00 -28.12
N ASN A 386 -15.43 11.26 -28.97
CA ASN A 386 -16.90 11.35 -29.06
C ASN A 386 -17.56 10.93 -27.73
N THR A 387 -17.01 9.91 -27.07
CA THR A 387 -17.48 9.47 -25.76
C THR A 387 -17.30 10.58 -24.71
N PHE A 388 -16.12 11.18 -24.61
CA PHE A 388 -15.87 12.26 -23.64
C PHE A 388 -16.63 13.55 -23.95
N ALA A 389 -16.78 13.91 -25.23
CA ALA A 389 -17.60 15.05 -25.65
C ALA A 389 -19.08 14.91 -25.25
N SER A 390 -19.56 13.67 -25.06
CA SER A 390 -20.93 13.41 -24.61
C SER A 390 -21.12 13.48 -23.10
N LEU A 391 -20.04 13.64 -22.30
CA LEU A 391 -20.12 13.63 -20.84
C LEU A 391 -20.51 14.99 -20.27
N SER A 392 -21.47 14.98 -19.35
CA SER A 392 -21.76 16.09 -18.45
C SER A 392 -21.44 15.67 -17.02
N VAL A 393 -20.31 16.15 -16.51
CA VAL A 393 -19.68 15.72 -15.25
C VAL A 393 -19.38 16.92 -14.32
N PRO A 394 -20.41 17.59 -13.79
CA PRO A 394 -20.27 18.87 -13.09
C PRO A 394 -19.49 18.81 -11.77
N GLU A 395 -19.44 17.64 -11.12
CA GLU A 395 -18.76 17.45 -9.82
C GLU A 395 -17.41 16.72 -9.95
N LEU A 396 -16.88 16.55 -11.16
CA LEU A 396 -15.64 15.81 -11.39
C LEU A 396 -14.44 16.59 -10.81
N ARG A 397 -13.76 15.98 -9.84
CA ARG A 397 -12.66 16.59 -9.09
C ARG A 397 -11.33 15.92 -9.35
N ARG A 398 -11.34 14.61 -9.59
CA ARG A 398 -10.15 13.79 -9.81
C ARG A 398 -10.24 13.06 -11.14
N VAL A 399 -9.24 13.26 -11.99
CA VAL A 399 -9.06 12.53 -13.24
C VAL A 399 -7.74 11.78 -13.20
N GLU A 400 -7.77 10.48 -13.47
CA GLU A 400 -6.57 9.68 -13.71
C GLU A 400 -6.60 9.17 -15.16
N TYR A 401 -5.65 9.59 -15.98
CA TYR A 401 -5.62 9.27 -17.40
C TYR A 401 -4.31 8.57 -17.76
N GLY A 402 -4.38 7.29 -18.09
CA GLY A 402 -3.24 6.50 -18.56
C GLY A 402 -3.46 5.91 -19.95
N GLY A 403 -2.53 5.08 -20.40
CA GLY A 403 -2.59 4.39 -21.69
C GLY A 403 -1.66 4.97 -22.74
N THR A 404 -1.48 4.22 -23.83
CA THR A 404 -0.67 4.62 -24.98
C THR A 404 -1.57 4.62 -26.22
N PRO A 405 -2.40 5.65 -26.43
CA PRO A 405 -3.19 5.75 -27.63
C PRO A 405 -2.24 5.63 -28.84
N PRO A 406 -2.59 4.88 -29.89
CA PRO A 406 -1.82 4.86 -31.12
C PRO A 406 -1.96 6.24 -31.78
N TYR A 407 -1.19 7.21 -31.31
CA TYR A 407 -1.06 8.52 -31.92
C TYR A 407 -0.25 8.36 -33.20
N HIS A 408 -0.88 7.83 -34.24
CA HIS A 408 -0.41 8.09 -35.58
C HIS A 408 -0.54 9.59 -35.79
N HIS A 409 0.56 10.24 -36.19
CA HIS A 409 0.74 11.69 -36.39
C HIS A 409 -0.20 12.33 -37.45
N SER A 410 -1.36 11.73 -37.71
CA SER A 410 -2.28 12.08 -38.77
C SER A 410 -3.31 13.09 -38.28
N SER A 411 -3.07 14.36 -38.64
CA SER A 411 -4.03 15.46 -38.79
C SER A 411 -4.73 16.00 -37.52
N GLY A 412 -4.19 17.10 -36.95
CA GLY A 412 -4.94 18.27 -36.44
C GLY A 412 -6.09 18.10 -35.43
N GLN A 413 -6.33 16.91 -34.91
CA GLN A 413 -7.49 16.63 -34.06
C GLN A 413 -7.14 16.68 -32.57
N GLN A 414 -8.08 17.18 -31.76
CA GLN A 414 -7.90 17.29 -30.30
C GLN A 414 -7.72 15.91 -29.64
N PRO A 415 -6.80 15.76 -28.67
CA PRO A 415 -6.64 14.52 -27.94
C PRO A 415 -7.88 14.24 -27.06
N PRO A 416 -8.26 12.97 -26.81
CA PRO A 416 -9.39 12.65 -25.96
C PRO A 416 -9.31 13.26 -24.56
N LEU A 417 -8.12 13.25 -23.94
CA LEU A 417 -7.89 13.88 -22.63
C LEU A 417 -8.27 15.36 -22.60
N LEU A 418 -7.92 16.15 -23.63
CA LEU A 418 -8.25 17.57 -23.67
C LEU A 418 -9.76 17.79 -23.62
N VAL A 419 -10.52 17.03 -24.42
CA VAL A 419 -11.98 17.11 -24.46
C VAL A 419 -12.60 16.75 -23.11
N LEU A 420 -12.04 15.76 -22.40
CA LEU A 420 -12.48 15.41 -21.05
C LEU A 420 -12.20 16.53 -20.04
N LEU A 421 -11.02 17.17 -20.12
CA LEU A 421 -10.66 18.28 -19.24
C LEU A 421 -11.51 19.53 -19.51
N GLU A 422 -11.79 19.85 -20.77
CA GLU A 422 -12.67 20.95 -21.18
C GLU A 422 -14.12 20.74 -20.70
N ALA A 423 -14.59 19.48 -20.65
CA ALA A 423 -15.92 19.13 -20.15
C ALA A 423 -16.05 19.26 -18.61
N ALA A 424 -14.95 19.36 -17.87
CA ALA A 424 -14.93 19.27 -16.41
C ALA A 424 -14.35 20.53 -15.76
N GLN A 425 -15.24 21.40 -15.26
CA GLN A 425 -14.86 22.72 -14.73
C GLN A 425 -14.30 22.71 -13.29
N SER A 426 -14.48 21.61 -12.56
CA SER A 426 -14.18 21.51 -11.11
C SER A 426 -12.95 20.67 -10.77
N ILE A 427 -12.10 20.35 -11.75
CA ILE A 427 -10.94 19.48 -11.55
C ILE A 427 -9.97 20.10 -10.54
N ARG A 428 -9.58 19.30 -9.54
CA ARG A 428 -8.58 19.65 -8.52
C ARG A 428 -7.38 18.71 -8.52
N THR A 429 -7.56 17.50 -9.04
CA THR A 429 -6.54 16.45 -9.07
C THR A 429 -6.46 15.85 -10.47
N LEU A 430 -5.26 15.86 -11.05
CA LEU A 430 -4.97 15.23 -12.33
C LEU A 430 -3.76 14.32 -12.12
N HIS A 431 -3.96 13.04 -12.39
CA HIS A 431 -2.88 12.10 -12.61
C HIS A 431 -2.88 11.75 -14.10
N PHE A 432 -1.74 11.87 -14.76
CA PHE A 432 -1.63 11.37 -16.12
C PHE A 432 -0.31 10.63 -16.38
N GLU A 433 -0.39 9.59 -17.22
CA GLU A 433 0.77 8.90 -17.75
C GLU A 433 1.13 9.57 -19.09
N ALA A 434 2.23 10.33 -19.11
CA ALA A 434 2.66 11.13 -20.26
C ALA A 434 3.29 10.31 -21.40
N GLN A 435 3.12 8.98 -21.42
CA GLN A 435 3.79 8.10 -22.39
C GLN A 435 3.10 8.24 -23.76
N GLY A 436 3.87 8.55 -24.80
CA GLY A 436 3.38 8.66 -26.18
C GLY A 436 2.62 9.95 -26.54
N MET A 437 2.33 10.85 -25.59
CA MET A 437 1.72 12.15 -25.89
C MET A 437 2.77 13.22 -26.25
N PRO A 438 2.55 14.06 -27.29
CA PRO A 438 3.44 15.18 -27.60
C PRO A 438 3.48 16.23 -26.48
N LYS A 439 4.64 16.88 -26.31
CA LYS A 439 4.85 17.94 -25.31
C LYS A 439 3.80 19.06 -25.41
N ASP A 440 3.57 19.59 -26.60
CA ASP A 440 2.64 20.71 -26.82
C ASP A 440 1.21 20.35 -26.40
N THR A 441 0.82 19.10 -26.64
CA THR A 441 -0.48 18.56 -26.24
C THR A 441 -0.62 18.50 -24.72
N ILE A 442 0.42 18.03 -24.00
CA ILE A 442 0.42 17.98 -22.53
C ILE A 442 0.34 19.39 -21.95
N VAL A 443 1.16 20.32 -22.45
CA VAL A 443 1.15 21.72 -22.01
C VAL A 443 -0.24 22.34 -22.23
N HIS A 444 -0.87 22.07 -23.38
CA HIS A 444 -2.22 22.56 -23.63
C HIS A 444 -3.27 21.99 -22.66
N CYS A 445 -3.21 20.69 -22.36
CA CYS A 445 -4.05 20.06 -21.33
C CYS A 445 -3.86 20.71 -19.95
N LEU A 446 -2.63 21.07 -19.57
CA LEU A 446 -2.36 21.72 -18.28
C LEU A 446 -2.86 23.17 -18.24
N ARG A 447 -2.89 23.88 -19.38
CA ARG A 447 -3.41 25.26 -19.48
C ARG A 447 -4.92 25.36 -19.26
N VAL A 448 -5.70 24.34 -19.67
CA VAL A 448 -7.18 24.38 -19.52
C VAL A 448 -7.66 24.16 -18.08
N ILE A 449 -6.75 23.80 -17.15
CA ILE A 449 -7.05 23.51 -15.73
C ILE A 449 -6.22 24.36 -14.76
N PRO A 450 -6.30 25.71 -14.80
CA PRO A 450 -5.46 26.59 -13.97
C PRO A 450 -5.69 26.44 -12.45
N ASN A 451 -6.85 25.92 -12.04
CA ASN A 451 -7.25 25.73 -10.64
C ASN A 451 -6.79 24.38 -10.04
N LEU A 452 -5.98 23.61 -10.77
CA LEU A 452 -5.49 22.32 -10.31
C LEU A 452 -4.65 22.46 -9.04
N ARG A 453 -4.95 21.66 -8.02
CA ARG A 453 -4.24 21.67 -6.72
C ARG A 453 -3.28 20.50 -6.54
N HIS A 454 -3.53 19.40 -7.23
CA HIS A 454 -2.71 18.20 -7.15
C HIS A 454 -2.41 17.67 -8.54
N LEU A 455 -1.12 17.51 -8.85
CA LEU A 455 -0.64 16.95 -10.10
C LEU A 455 0.20 15.71 -9.80
N ALA A 456 -0.15 14.58 -10.42
CA ALA A 456 0.64 13.37 -10.40
C ALA A 456 1.08 13.02 -11.83
N ILE A 457 2.36 12.69 -12.02
CA ILE A 457 2.91 12.36 -13.33
C ILE A 457 3.64 11.03 -13.28
N GLY A 458 3.37 10.20 -14.29
CA GLY A 458 4.04 8.91 -14.49
C GLY A 458 3.24 7.71 -14.06
N GLY A 459 3.72 6.53 -14.44
CA GLY A 459 3.06 5.28 -14.11
C GLY A 459 3.28 4.96 -12.63
N ARG A 460 2.21 4.91 -11.83
CA ARG A 460 2.33 4.40 -10.45
C ARG A 460 2.92 2.97 -10.51
N PRO A 461 3.81 2.59 -9.58
CA PRO A 461 4.38 1.25 -9.55
C PRO A 461 3.24 0.22 -9.58
N SER A 462 3.36 -0.74 -10.48
CA SER A 462 2.36 -1.81 -10.61
C SER A 462 2.25 -2.52 -9.26
N PRO A 463 1.05 -2.77 -8.75
CA PRO A 463 0.91 -3.48 -7.49
C PRO A 463 1.26 -4.98 -7.61
N TYR A 464 1.46 -5.49 -8.83
CA TYR A 464 2.11 -6.78 -9.13
C TYR A 464 3.63 -6.76 -9.04
N ASN A 465 4.18 -5.56 -9.00
CA ASN A 465 5.60 -5.30 -8.99
C ASN A 465 5.87 -3.96 -8.24
N PRO A 466 5.56 -3.93 -6.93
CA PRO A 466 5.64 -2.70 -6.15
C PRO A 466 7.07 -2.17 -6.02
N GLU A 467 8.06 -3.02 -6.29
CA GLU A 467 9.50 -2.73 -6.20
C GLU A 467 10.13 -2.45 -7.58
N GLY A 468 9.37 -2.48 -8.68
CA GLY A 468 9.95 -2.22 -10.00
C GLY A 468 10.84 -3.35 -10.56
N GLU A 469 10.93 -4.52 -9.90
CA GLU A 469 11.60 -5.69 -10.46
C GLU A 469 10.96 -6.10 -11.80
N PRO A 470 11.71 -6.37 -12.87
CA PRO A 470 11.12 -6.70 -14.17
C PRO A 470 10.21 -7.93 -14.10
N SER A 471 8.90 -7.74 -13.91
CA SER A 471 7.90 -8.79 -13.95
C SER A 471 7.75 -9.22 -15.41
N ASN A 472 8.40 -10.31 -15.78
CA ASN A 472 8.48 -10.85 -17.16
C ASN A 472 7.13 -11.19 -17.83
N ILE A 473 5.99 -11.06 -17.15
CA ILE A 473 4.71 -11.56 -17.65
C ILE A 473 3.87 -10.47 -18.34
N PHE A 474 4.13 -9.19 -18.07
CA PHE A 474 3.51 -8.06 -18.77
C PHE A 474 4.49 -6.90 -18.95
N GLN A 475 5.71 -7.20 -19.41
CA GLN A 475 6.61 -6.15 -19.90
C GLN A 475 5.91 -5.42 -21.04
N ARG A 476 5.26 -4.30 -20.70
CA ARG A 476 5.08 -3.20 -21.65
C ARG A 476 6.50 -2.91 -22.17
N PRO A 477 6.76 -3.01 -23.49
CA PRO A 477 8.11 -2.80 -24.03
C PRO A 477 8.66 -1.46 -23.54
N PRO A 478 10.00 -1.29 -23.43
CA PRO A 478 10.59 -0.02 -23.02
C PRO A 478 10.20 1.06 -24.03
N TYR A 479 9.12 1.77 -23.75
CA TYR A 479 8.66 2.86 -24.58
C TYR A 479 9.64 4.03 -24.46
N PRO A 480 9.81 4.83 -25.53
CA PRO A 480 10.64 6.03 -25.46
C PRO A 480 10.18 6.94 -24.32
N ALA A 481 11.13 7.54 -23.60
CA ALA A 481 10.86 8.47 -22.52
C ALA A 481 9.88 9.56 -22.97
N SER A 482 9.00 9.98 -22.06
CA SER A 482 8.03 11.05 -22.34
C SER A 482 8.75 12.31 -22.85
N PRO A 483 8.25 12.97 -23.91
CA PRO A 483 8.84 14.23 -24.41
C PRO A 483 8.57 15.42 -23.46
N PHE A 484 7.68 15.26 -22.48
CA PHE A 484 7.41 16.26 -21.44
C PHE A 484 8.37 16.03 -20.27
N ARG A 485 9.09 17.09 -19.86
CA ARG A 485 10.09 16.99 -18.79
C ARG A 485 9.70 17.84 -17.59
N LEU A 486 10.20 17.48 -16.40
CA LEU A 486 9.91 18.24 -15.17
C LEU A 486 10.39 19.71 -15.28
N GLU A 487 11.43 19.96 -16.06
CA GLU A 487 11.94 21.30 -16.33
C GLU A 487 10.89 22.23 -16.95
N ASP A 488 9.91 21.69 -17.68
CA ASP A 488 8.82 22.48 -18.29
C ASP A 488 7.85 23.07 -17.24
N LEU A 489 7.91 22.61 -15.99
CA LEU A 489 7.12 23.12 -14.86
C LEU A 489 7.93 24.05 -13.94
N ILE A 490 9.24 24.20 -14.16
CA ILE A 490 10.11 25.08 -13.38
C ILE A 490 9.80 26.54 -13.72
N ILE A 491 9.64 27.37 -12.71
CA ILE A 491 9.44 28.81 -12.90
C ILE A 491 10.82 29.46 -12.99
N GLU A 492 11.17 30.00 -14.16
CA GLU A 492 12.36 30.82 -14.33
C GLU A 492 12.12 32.23 -13.79
N GLU A 493 13.03 32.75 -12.97
CA GLU A 493 13.05 34.18 -12.63
C GLU A 493 13.56 34.95 -13.86
N SER A 494 12.68 35.49 -14.70
CA SER A 494 13.12 36.45 -15.72
C SER A 494 12.77 37.89 -15.34
N PRO A 495 13.78 38.80 -15.32
CA PRO A 495 13.56 40.22 -15.41
C PRO A 495 13.31 40.59 -16.88
N VAL A 496 12.52 41.65 -17.09
CA VAL A 496 12.24 42.31 -18.39
C VAL A 496 11.11 41.66 -19.20
N ASP A 497 9.98 42.38 -19.28
CA ASP A 497 8.80 42.17 -20.13
C ASP A 497 7.79 41.07 -19.75
N GLY A 498 6.90 41.41 -18.80
CA GLY A 498 5.46 41.17 -18.90
C GLY A 498 4.95 39.72 -18.99
N VAL A 499 4.53 39.19 -17.82
CA VAL A 499 3.68 38.00 -17.61
C VAL A 499 4.20 36.71 -18.27
N SER A 500 5.09 36.02 -17.57
CA SER A 500 5.33 34.59 -17.84
C SER A 500 4.01 33.82 -17.63
N ASP A 501 3.56 33.08 -18.64
CA ASP A 501 2.37 32.21 -18.59
C ASP A 501 2.67 31.02 -17.66
N ILE A 502 2.47 31.21 -16.35
CA ILE A 502 2.79 30.20 -15.32
C ILE A 502 1.78 29.05 -15.44
N LEU A 503 2.28 27.86 -15.78
CA LEU A 503 1.49 26.64 -15.77
C LEU A 503 1.13 26.24 -14.34
N LEU A 504 -0.16 25.98 -14.09
CA LEU A 504 -0.72 25.48 -12.84
C LEU A 504 -0.40 26.38 -11.62
N PRO A 505 -0.93 27.62 -11.56
CA PRO A 505 -0.67 28.55 -10.47
C PRO A 505 -1.29 28.11 -9.13
N SER A 506 -2.26 27.20 -9.12
CA SER A 506 -2.92 26.73 -7.88
C SER A 506 -2.30 25.45 -7.30
N LEU A 507 -1.16 24.99 -7.82
CA LEU A 507 -0.58 23.69 -7.47
C LEU A 507 -0.04 23.65 -6.03
N GLU A 508 -0.64 22.83 -5.16
CA GLU A 508 -0.25 22.66 -3.75
C GLU A 508 0.41 21.30 -3.48
N SER A 509 0.19 20.30 -4.34
CA SER A 509 0.71 18.94 -4.16
C SER A 509 1.21 18.36 -5.49
N PHE A 510 2.39 17.75 -5.45
CA PHE A 510 3.01 17.14 -6.63
C PHE A 510 3.44 15.69 -6.34
N GLU A 511 3.13 14.78 -7.26
CA GLU A 511 3.59 13.39 -7.22
C GLU A 511 4.31 13.00 -8.52
N ILE A 512 5.43 12.29 -8.40
CA ILE A 512 6.19 11.76 -9.54
C ILE A 512 6.47 10.27 -9.36
N TYR A 513 6.24 9.48 -10.42
CA TYR A 513 6.41 8.03 -10.42
C TYR A 513 7.22 7.57 -11.63
N GLU A 514 8.32 6.84 -11.40
CA GLU A 514 9.06 6.19 -12.49
C GLU A 514 8.26 5.05 -13.13
N PRO A 515 8.34 4.86 -14.48
CA PRO A 515 9.45 5.25 -15.38
C PRO A 515 9.29 6.63 -16.06
N PHE A 516 8.55 7.58 -15.49
CA PHE A 516 8.40 8.92 -16.06
C PHE A 516 9.69 9.75 -16.02
N SER A 517 10.42 9.77 -17.14
CA SER A 517 11.63 10.58 -17.40
C SER A 517 12.76 10.37 -16.38
N ASN A 518 14.02 10.32 -16.83
CA ASN A 518 15.16 10.17 -15.91
C ASN A 518 15.39 11.49 -15.14
N VAL A 519 14.55 11.78 -14.15
CA VAL A 519 14.62 13.00 -13.32
C VAL A 519 15.65 12.80 -12.22
N SER A 520 16.72 13.60 -12.25
CA SER A 520 17.72 13.65 -11.19
C SER A 520 17.16 14.32 -9.92
N ASP A 521 17.72 13.97 -8.77
CA ASP A 521 17.33 14.60 -7.49
C ASP A 521 17.56 16.13 -7.52
N SER A 522 18.63 16.57 -8.18
CA SER A 522 18.93 18.01 -8.40
C SER A 522 17.88 18.73 -9.26
N THR A 523 17.25 18.05 -10.22
CA THR A 523 16.18 18.62 -11.04
C THR A 523 14.88 18.73 -10.23
N LEU A 524 14.57 17.72 -9.42
CA LEU A 524 13.45 17.75 -8.49
C LEU A 524 13.61 18.88 -7.47
N GLN A 525 14.80 19.06 -6.90
CA GLN A 525 15.11 20.17 -5.99
C GLN A 525 14.84 21.53 -6.62
N LYS A 526 15.34 21.77 -7.85
CA LYS A 526 15.11 23.03 -8.57
C LYS A 526 13.63 23.31 -8.78
N PHE A 527 12.87 22.30 -9.19
CA PHE A 527 11.43 22.40 -9.33
C PHE A 527 10.75 22.79 -8.02
N VAL A 528 11.02 22.06 -6.92
CA VAL A 528 10.41 22.32 -5.62
C VAL A 528 10.75 23.73 -5.12
N CYS A 529 12.03 24.11 -5.12
CA CYS A 529 12.42 25.46 -4.68
C CYS A 529 11.82 26.58 -5.56
N SER A 530 11.67 26.37 -6.87
CA SER A 530 11.03 27.36 -7.76
C SER A 530 9.55 27.61 -7.43
N ARG A 531 8.87 26.63 -6.83
CA ARG A 531 7.43 26.67 -6.49
C ARG A 531 7.14 26.97 -5.01
N VAL A 532 8.16 26.93 -4.17
CA VAL A 532 8.07 27.17 -2.71
C VAL A 532 8.68 28.51 -2.31
N GLY A 533 9.71 28.99 -3.01
CA GLY A 533 10.51 30.14 -2.62
C GLY A 533 9.78 31.50 -2.62
N PRO A 534 10.46 32.60 -2.22
CA PRO A 534 9.87 33.94 -2.07
C PRO A 534 9.28 34.54 -3.37
N ALA A 535 9.58 33.95 -4.54
CA ALA A 535 8.92 34.25 -5.81
C ALA A 535 7.43 33.86 -5.81
N ALA A 536 7.03 32.79 -5.10
CA ALA A 536 5.63 32.36 -4.95
C ALA A 536 4.80 33.35 -4.14
N ALA A 537 5.36 33.84 -3.03
CA ALA A 537 4.70 34.83 -2.17
C ALA A 537 4.46 36.19 -2.85
N ARG A 538 5.28 36.54 -3.86
CA ARG A 538 5.19 37.82 -4.60
C ARG A 538 4.32 37.76 -5.86
N SER A 539 4.08 36.56 -6.40
CA SER A 539 3.52 36.37 -7.76
C SER A 539 2.09 35.84 -7.80
N GLY A 540 1.40 35.75 -6.66
CA GLY A 540 -0.03 35.43 -6.60
C GLY A 540 -0.40 33.96 -6.89
N PHE A 541 0.54 33.02 -6.77
CA PHE A 541 0.32 31.58 -6.94
C PHE A 541 0.50 30.80 -5.62
N SER A 542 -0.17 29.65 -5.50
CA SER A 542 -0.15 28.83 -4.28
C SER A 542 1.22 28.16 -4.09
N PRO A 543 1.82 28.21 -2.89
CA PRO A 543 3.06 27.50 -2.63
C PRO A 543 2.82 25.99 -2.55
N LEU A 544 3.80 25.22 -3.02
CA LEU A 544 3.78 23.76 -2.93
C LEU A 544 3.92 23.34 -1.45
N LYS A 545 3.06 22.42 -1.00
CA LYS A 545 2.99 21.93 0.40
C LYS A 545 3.37 20.47 0.53
N ARG A 546 3.17 19.67 -0.51
CA ARG A 546 3.46 18.24 -0.50
C ARG A 546 4.14 17.80 -1.78
N VAL A 547 5.21 17.03 -1.64
CA VAL A 547 5.95 16.41 -2.73
C VAL A 547 6.13 14.94 -2.43
N LYS A 548 5.69 14.08 -3.35
CA LYS A 548 5.86 12.63 -3.25
C LYS A 548 6.60 12.10 -4.47
N GLY A 549 7.61 11.28 -4.25
CA GLY A 549 8.41 10.70 -5.33
C GLY A 549 8.60 9.20 -5.13
N HIS A 550 8.48 8.43 -6.20
CA HIS A 550 8.87 7.02 -6.22
C HIS A 550 9.80 6.76 -7.40
N PHE A 551 11.04 6.39 -7.07
CA PHE A 551 12.13 6.23 -8.03
C PHE A 551 12.64 4.78 -8.00
N GLN A 552 12.75 4.16 -9.18
CA GLN A 552 13.38 2.86 -9.44
C GLN A 552 14.90 3.00 -9.63
N ARG A 553 15.51 3.98 -8.96
CA ARG A 553 16.95 4.21 -8.89
C ARG A 553 17.36 4.43 -7.43
N PRO A 554 18.64 4.20 -7.09
CA PRO A 554 19.16 4.66 -5.80
C PRO A 554 19.09 6.19 -5.69
N MET A 555 19.09 6.67 -4.44
CA MET A 555 19.17 8.10 -4.14
C MET A 555 20.52 8.66 -4.61
N GLU A 556 20.50 9.73 -5.42
CA GLU A 556 21.71 10.42 -5.91
C GLU A 556 22.15 11.49 -4.91
N GLU A 557 21.21 12.34 -4.49
CA GLU A 557 21.47 13.47 -3.58
C GLU A 557 20.32 13.62 -2.55
N ASP A 558 20.65 13.90 -1.29
CA ASP A 558 19.65 14.22 -0.26
C ASP A 558 19.24 15.70 -0.34
N ILE A 559 18.11 15.96 -0.99
CA ILE A 559 17.58 17.31 -1.23
C ILE A 559 16.83 17.91 -0.04
N SER A 560 16.62 17.14 1.03
CA SER A 560 15.72 17.52 2.13
C SER A 560 16.14 18.82 2.82
N LYS A 561 17.45 19.04 2.99
CA LYS A 561 17.99 20.24 3.65
C LYS A 561 17.75 21.50 2.84
N ASP A 562 17.98 21.44 1.53
CA ASP A 562 17.81 22.60 0.66
C ASP A 562 16.34 22.95 0.45
N VAL A 563 15.46 21.94 0.31
CA VAL A 563 14.01 22.15 0.25
C VAL A 563 13.50 22.80 1.54
N ASN A 564 13.94 22.31 2.70
CA ASN A 564 13.56 22.89 4.00
C ASN A 564 14.07 24.34 4.17
N ARG A 565 15.26 24.67 3.65
CA ARG A 565 15.76 26.05 3.63
C ARG A 565 14.87 26.96 2.77
N CYS A 566 14.59 26.55 1.52
CA CYS A 566 13.70 27.28 0.61
C CYS A 566 12.31 27.49 1.23
N ALA A 567 11.77 26.48 1.90
CA ALA A 567 10.47 26.51 2.56
C ALA A 567 10.43 27.46 3.77
N ALA A 568 11.45 27.41 4.63
CA ALA A 568 11.57 28.28 5.80
C ALA A 568 11.68 29.77 5.41
N GLU A 569 12.42 30.09 4.35
CA GLU A 569 12.54 31.46 3.82
C GLU A 569 11.19 32.04 3.33
N ALA A 570 10.28 31.17 2.86
CA ALA A 570 8.95 31.55 2.39
C ALA A 570 7.85 31.44 3.47
N GLY A 571 8.17 30.93 4.66
CA GLY A 571 7.20 30.70 5.74
C GLY A 571 6.20 29.58 5.44
N VAL A 572 6.59 28.58 4.64
CA VAL A 572 5.77 27.43 4.24
C VAL A 572 6.41 26.15 4.78
N GLU A 573 5.59 25.18 5.19
CA GLU A 573 6.04 23.82 5.54
C GLU A 573 5.79 22.88 4.36
N VAL A 574 6.81 22.09 3.98
CA VAL A 574 6.75 21.14 2.86
C VAL A 574 6.92 19.72 3.36
N ASP A 575 5.91 18.89 3.12
CA ASP A 575 5.93 17.44 3.35
C ASP A 575 6.61 16.73 2.17
N LEU A 576 7.80 16.17 2.39
CA LEU A 576 8.62 15.49 1.38
C LEU A 576 8.65 13.97 1.65
N ASP A 577 7.94 13.19 0.83
CA ASP A 577 7.89 11.71 0.89
C ASP A 577 8.55 11.10 -0.37
N LEU A 578 9.87 10.89 -0.31
CA LEU A 578 10.64 10.30 -1.41
C LEU A 578 11.03 8.85 -1.08
N LYS A 579 10.70 7.94 -1.99
CA LYS A 579 11.01 6.52 -1.90
C LYS A 579 11.89 6.10 -3.07
N TYR A 580 12.98 5.42 -2.73
CA TYR A 580 13.97 4.90 -3.67
C TYR A 580 13.99 3.37 -3.59
N LEU A 581 14.52 2.72 -4.62
CA LEU A 581 14.66 1.27 -4.68
C LEU A 581 15.55 0.77 -3.52
N ASN A 582 15.03 -0.13 -2.68
CA ASN A 582 15.77 -0.85 -1.64
C ASN A 582 15.89 -2.33 -2.01
N GLU A 583 17.07 -2.92 -1.86
CA GLU A 583 17.42 -4.28 -2.33
C GLU A 583 16.88 -5.44 -1.46
N ASP A 584 16.15 -5.17 -0.38
CA ASP A 584 15.73 -6.21 0.57
C ASP A 584 14.26 -6.62 0.40
N SER A 585 13.99 -7.51 -0.56
CA SER A 585 12.67 -8.12 -0.74
C SER A 585 12.58 -9.46 0.03
N GLU A 586 12.01 -9.42 1.25
CA GLU A 586 11.78 -10.64 2.04
C GLU A 586 10.82 -11.60 1.30
N ILE A 587 11.32 -12.78 0.92
CA ILE A 587 10.50 -13.86 0.35
C ILE A 587 9.52 -14.36 1.41
N LYS A 588 8.22 -14.10 1.22
CA LYS A 588 7.18 -14.57 2.14
C LYS A 588 7.06 -16.10 2.08
N ASN A 589 7.15 -16.75 3.24
CA ASN A 589 6.89 -18.18 3.40
C ASN A 589 5.53 -18.56 2.76
N PRO A 590 5.50 -19.50 1.79
CA PRO A 590 4.29 -19.85 1.04
C PRO A 590 3.18 -20.48 1.89
N LEU A 591 3.53 -21.01 3.07
CA LEU A 591 2.58 -21.53 4.06
C LEU A 591 2.09 -20.47 5.05
N SER A 592 2.53 -19.22 4.93
CA SER A 592 2.08 -18.11 5.78
C SER A 592 0.63 -17.77 5.52
N VAL A 593 -0.07 -17.25 6.54
CA VAL A 593 -1.40 -16.63 6.38
C VAL A 593 -1.30 -15.27 5.67
N GLN A 594 -0.10 -14.69 5.61
CA GLN A 594 0.21 -13.45 4.89
C GLN A 594 0.55 -13.68 3.41
N TYR A 595 0.56 -14.93 2.96
CA TYR A 595 0.87 -15.26 1.57
C TYR A 595 -0.18 -14.66 0.62
N GLY A 596 0.27 -14.05 -0.48
CA GLY A 596 -0.59 -13.34 -1.43
C GLY A 596 -0.84 -11.87 -1.11
N LEU A 597 -0.41 -11.37 0.05
CA LEU A 597 -0.46 -9.93 0.34
C LEU A 597 0.68 -9.20 -0.38
N THR A 598 0.41 -7.98 -0.86
CA THR A 598 1.45 -7.11 -1.46
C THR A 598 2.63 -6.94 -0.49
N GLN A 599 3.87 -6.87 -1.01
CA GLN A 599 5.07 -6.78 -0.16
C GLN A 599 5.09 -5.47 0.65
N VAL A 600 4.84 -4.34 -0.02
CA VAL A 600 4.97 -3.00 0.58
C VAL A 600 3.76 -2.60 1.42
N THR A 601 2.53 -2.77 0.90
CA THR A 601 1.32 -2.29 1.59
C THR A 601 0.55 -3.35 2.36
N LYS A 602 0.95 -4.63 2.24
CA LYS A 602 0.24 -5.79 2.80
C LYS A 602 -1.26 -5.78 2.47
N GLN A 603 -1.65 -5.20 1.34
CA GLN A 603 -3.04 -5.14 0.87
C GLN A 603 -3.45 -6.50 0.30
N THR A 604 -4.73 -6.83 0.45
CA THR A 604 -5.35 -8.04 -0.12
C THR A 604 -5.81 -7.80 -1.55
N TRP A 605 -6.25 -6.57 -1.83
CA TRP A 605 -6.63 -6.13 -3.15
C TRP A 605 -5.49 -5.34 -3.80
N VAL A 606 -5.04 -5.82 -4.94
CA VAL A 606 -3.83 -5.32 -5.58
C VAL A 606 -4.11 -3.96 -6.24
N TYR A 607 -5.35 -3.66 -6.62
CA TYR A 607 -5.70 -2.40 -7.29
C TYR A 607 -6.08 -1.23 -6.36
N SER A 608 -5.85 -1.31 -5.05
CA SER A 608 -6.20 -0.21 -4.13
C SER A 608 -5.56 1.15 -4.50
N PHE A 609 -4.38 1.15 -5.14
CA PHE A 609 -3.75 2.36 -5.68
C PHE A 609 -4.43 2.92 -6.93
N LEU A 610 -5.22 2.11 -7.62
CA LEU A 610 -6.08 2.55 -8.72
C LEU A 610 -7.43 3.08 -8.22
N GLU A 611 -7.74 2.88 -6.94
CA GLU A 611 -9.01 3.26 -6.28
C GLU A 611 -8.88 4.50 -5.37
N SER A 612 -7.66 4.99 -5.11
CA SER A 612 -7.35 6.05 -4.12
C SER A 612 -6.65 7.26 -4.72
#